data_AF-A0A521Y2H2-F1
#
_entry.id   AF-A0A521Y2H2-F1
#
_cell.length_a   1.000
_cell.length_b   1.000
_cell.length_c   1.000
_cell.angle_alpha   90.00
_cell.angle_beta   90.00
_cell.angle_gamma   90.00
#
_symmetry.space_group_name_H-M   'P 1'
#
loop_
_entity.id
_entity.type
_entity.pdbx_description
1 polymer ?
#
loop_
_entity_poly.entity_id
_entity_poly.type
_entity_poly.pdbx_seq_one_letter_code
_entity_poly.pdbx_strand_id
1 'polypeptide(L)'
;MVAAAPTLILLTIITLGESASGELIGLSHLLQLIPLAALLAAGSRYPRTCGLILLGASLILVLAYPFFARGAGLSPAAALVGVALFLLPPVVAGALLLRAASLATAEADRAARGQA
;
A
#
# COMPACT_ATOMS: atom_id res chain seq x y z
N MET A 1 12.35 8.17 2.32
CA MET A 1 11.10 8.96 2.48
C MET A 1 10.39 9.23 1.15
N VAL A 2 11.12 9.56 0.06
CA VAL A 2 10.53 9.97 -1.23
C VAL A 2 9.62 8.92 -1.90
N ALA A 3 9.87 7.62 -1.68
CA ALA A 3 9.17 6.56 -2.41
C ALA A 3 7.70 6.32 -1.99
N ALA A 4 7.29 6.72 -0.80
CA ALA A 4 5.96 6.39 -0.26
C ALA A 4 5.02 7.60 -0.12
N ALA A 5 5.54 8.82 -0.34
CA ALA A 5 4.74 10.02 -0.49
C ALA A 5 3.72 9.95 -1.65
N PRO A 6 4.05 9.40 -2.84
CA PRO A 6 3.09 9.32 -3.94
C PRO A 6 1.87 8.46 -3.60
N THR A 7 2.08 7.35 -2.88
CA THR A 7 1.02 6.42 -2.51
C THR A 7 0.07 7.01 -1.47
N LEU A 8 0.62 7.76 -0.50
CA LEU A 8 -0.20 8.50 0.48
C LEU A 8 -1.01 9.61 -0.18
N ILE A 9 -0.41 10.36 -1.11
CA ILE A 9 -1.11 11.39 -1.87
C ILE A 9 -2.24 10.76 -2.68
N LEU A 10 -1.98 9.64 -3.38
CA LEU A 10 -3.00 8.94 -4.16
C LEU A 10 -4.15 8.43 -3.28
N LEU A 11 -3.86 7.78 -2.16
CA LEU A 11 -4.86 7.32 -1.20
C LEU A 11 -5.65 8.48 -0.59
N THR A 12 -4.99 9.60 -0.29
CA THR A 12 -5.66 10.79 0.26
C THR A 12 -6.62 11.41 -0.76
N ILE A 13 -6.21 11.50 -2.03
CA ILE A 13 -7.05 12.02 -3.12
C ILE A 13 -8.28 11.12 -3.34
N ILE A 14 -8.10 9.80 -3.39
CA ILE A 14 -9.20 8.84 -3.55
C ILE A 14 -10.16 8.94 -2.37
N THR A 15 -9.64 8.96 -1.14
CA THR A 15 -10.44 9.04 0.08
C THR A 15 -11.25 10.35 0.15
N LEU A 16 -10.64 11.49 -0.22
CA LEU A 16 -11.32 12.78 -0.28
C LEU A 16 -12.39 12.82 -1.38
N GLY A 17 -12.10 12.25 -2.55
CA GLY A 17 -13.04 12.19 -3.67
C GLY A 17 -14.31 11.39 -3.33
N GLU A 18 -14.15 10.23 -2.69
CA GLU A 18 -15.28 9.36 -2.32
C GLU A 18 -16.04 9.83 -1.08
N SER A 19 -15.35 10.48 -0.13
CA SER A 19 -16.02 11.10 1.02
C SER A 19 -16.87 12.31 0.60
N ALA A 20 -16.45 13.03 -0.44
CA ALA A 20 -17.20 14.15 -1.02
C ALA A 20 -18.45 13.71 -1.80
N SER A 21 -18.49 12.48 -2.32
CA SER A 21 -19.67 11.90 -2.97
C SER A 21 -20.67 11.28 -1.98
N GLY A 22 -20.36 11.26 -0.68
CA GLY A 22 -21.24 10.72 0.37
C GLY A 22 -21.29 9.19 0.41
N GLU A 23 -20.39 8.49 -0.29
CA GLU A 23 -20.35 7.04 -0.31
C GLU A 23 -19.65 6.48 0.93
N LEU A 24 -20.29 5.53 1.61
CA LEU A 24 -19.74 4.79 2.76
C LEU A 24 -18.43 4.04 2.43
N ILE A 25 -18.15 3.82 1.13
CA ILE A 25 -16.92 3.22 0.64
C ILE A 25 -15.71 4.11 0.98
N GLY A 26 -15.85 5.44 0.93
CA GLY A 26 -14.79 6.39 1.31
C GLY A 26 -14.32 6.24 2.76
N LEU A 27 -15.22 5.89 3.69
CA LEU A 27 -14.89 5.61 5.09
C LEU A 27 -14.08 4.31 5.25
N SER A 28 -14.27 3.34 4.36
CA SER A 28 -13.49 2.09 4.37
C SER A 28 -12.03 2.32 3.92
N HIS A 29 -11.79 3.34 3.09
CA HIS A 29 -10.43 3.76 2.71
C HIS A 29 -9.68 4.46 3.86
N LEU A 30 -10.37 5.17 4.76
CA LEU A 30 -9.77 5.72 5.99
C LEU A 30 -9.21 4.62 6.91
N LEU A 31 -9.89 3.47 6.98
CA LEU A 31 -9.43 2.30 7.72
C LEU A 31 -8.15 1.69 7.12
N GLN A 32 -7.86 1.93 5.83
CA GLN A 32 -6.61 1.53 5.18
C GLN A 32 -5.50 2.59 5.31
N LEU A 33 -5.86 3.86 5.42
CA LEU A 33 -4.91 4.96 5.63
C LEU A 33 -4.14 4.82 6.96
N ILE A 34 -4.79 4.33 8.02
CA ILE A 34 -4.15 4.14 9.34
C ILE A 34 -2.98 3.14 9.28
N PRO A 35 -3.16 1.88 8.83
CA PRO A 35 -2.05 0.94 8.72
C PRO A 35 -1.01 1.38 7.69
N LEU A 36 -1.41 2.02 6.58
CA LEU A 36 -0.44 2.57 5.62
C LEU A 36 0.40 3.70 6.22
N ALA A 37 -0.20 4.60 7.01
CA ALA A 37 0.52 5.67 7.69
C ALA A 37 1.43 5.13 8.80
N ALA A 38 1.00 4.11 9.53
CA ALA A 38 1.83 3.41 10.52
C ALA A 38 3.01 2.69 9.85
N LEU A 39 2.78 2.02 8.71
CA LEU A 39 3.82 1.37 7.91
C LEU A 39 4.76 2.37 7.25
N LEU A 40 4.28 3.57 6.90
CA LEU A 40 5.11 4.67 6.43
C LEU A 40 6.06 5.16 7.54
N ALA A 41 5.52 5.39 8.73
CA ALA A 41 6.30 5.82 9.88
C ALA A 41 7.35 4.77 10.27
N ALA A 42 6.96 3.49 10.32
CA ALA A 42 7.86 2.38 10.61
C ALA A 42 8.86 2.08 9.48
N GLY A 43 8.49 2.36 8.22
CA GLY A 43 9.32 2.14 7.03
C GLY A 43 10.60 2.99 7.00
N SER A 44 10.65 4.06 7.80
CA SER A 44 11.88 4.84 8.02
C SER A 44 12.98 4.05 8.76
N ARG A 45 12.57 3.11 9.62
CA ARG A 45 13.48 2.35 10.50
C ARG A 45 13.65 0.90 10.06
N TYR A 46 12.61 0.31 9.44
CA TYR A 46 12.60 -1.07 8.97
C TYR A 46 11.92 -1.22 7.60
N PRO A 47 12.49 -0.65 6.52
CA PRO A 47 11.84 -0.61 5.21
C PRO A 47 11.56 -2.00 4.64
N ARG A 48 12.48 -2.96 4.84
CA ARG A 48 12.34 -4.34 4.33
C ARG A 48 11.17 -5.07 4.98
N THR A 49 11.10 -5.04 6.31
CA THR A 49 10.03 -5.68 7.08
C THR A 49 8.68 -5.07 6.75
N CYS A 50 8.60 -3.73 6.69
CA CYS A 50 7.36 -3.04 6.30
C CYS A 50 6.93 -3.40 4.88
N GLY A 51 7.87 -3.49 3.94
CA GLY A 51 7.60 -3.90 2.56
C GLY A 51 7.03 -5.32 2.46
N LEU A 52 7.60 -6.29 3.20
CA LEU A 52 7.10 -7.66 3.26
C LEU A 52 5.71 -7.75 3.90
N ILE A 53 5.47 -7.02 4.99
CA ILE A 53 4.17 -6.98 5.66
C ILE A 53 3.10 -6.42 4.71
N LEU A 54 3.40 -5.34 3.99
CA LEU A 54 2.48 -4.76 3.01
C LEU A 54 2.14 -5.74 1.89
N LEU A 55 3.15 -6.40 1.30
CA LEU A 55 2.91 -7.39 0.26
C LEU A 55 2.10 -8.60 0.78
N GLY A 56 2.40 -9.07 1.99
CA GLY A 56 1.65 -10.16 2.63
C GLY A 56 0.19 -9.76 2.89
N ALA A 57 -0.04 -8.57 3.44
CA ALA A 57 -1.38 -8.04 3.67
C ALA A 57 -2.16 -7.86 2.36
N SER A 58 -1.51 -7.35 1.31
CA SER A 58 -2.08 -7.28 -0.03
C SER A 58 -2.49 -8.65 -0.54
N LEU A 59 -1.63 -9.66 -0.44
CA LEU A 59 -1.95 -11.01 -0.88
C LEU A 59 -3.19 -11.57 -0.16
N ILE A 60 -3.28 -11.37 1.16
CA ILE A 60 -4.45 -11.78 1.94
C ILE A 60 -5.70 -11.05 1.46
N LEU A 61 -5.61 -9.74 1.20
CA LEU A 61 -6.72 -8.95 0.64
C LEU A 61 -7.19 -9.46 -0.71
N VAL A 62 -6.27 -9.84 -1.64
CA VAL A 62 -6.66 -10.45 -2.93
C VAL A 62 -7.49 -11.71 -2.72
N LEU A 63 -7.06 -12.56 -1.81
CA LEU A 63 -7.69 -13.85 -1.58
C LEU A 63 -9.03 -13.70 -0.86
N ALA A 64 -9.15 -12.73 0.05
CA ALA A 64 -10.37 -12.49 0.82
C ALA A 64 -11.44 -11.71 0.05
N TYR A 65 -11.03 -10.79 -0.84
CA TYR A 65 -11.96 -9.88 -1.52
C TYR A 65 -13.06 -10.55 -2.34
N PRO A 66 -12.82 -11.63 -3.12
CA PRO A 66 -13.88 -12.33 -3.86
C PRO A 66 -15.00 -12.87 -2.97
N PHE A 67 -14.66 -13.33 -1.77
CA PHE A 67 -15.65 -13.81 -0.80
C PHE A 67 -16.53 -12.66 -0.29
N PHE A 68 -15.90 -11.51 -0.03
CA PHE A 68 -16.62 -10.31 0.40
C PHE A 68 -17.51 -9.73 -0.71
N ALA A 69 -16.96 -9.60 -1.93
CA ALA A 69 -17.68 -9.07 -3.08
C ALA A 69 -18.91 -9.91 -3.45
N ARG A 70 -18.80 -11.24 -3.31
CA ARG A 70 -19.91 -12.16 -3.53
C ARG A 70 -21.00 -12.02 -2.45
N GLY A 71 -20.62 -11.84 -1.19
CA GLY A 71 -21.55 -11.57 -0.09
C GLY A 71 -22.26 -10.22 -0.20
N ALA A 72 -21.60 -9.22 -0.80
CA ALA A 72 -22.13 -7.89 -1.03
C ALA A 72 -22.95 -7.76 -2.33
N GLY A 73 -23.08 -8.82 -3.14
CA GLY A 73 -23.84 -8.80 -4.39
C GLY A 73 -23.22 -7.92 -5.49
N LEU A 74 -21.91 -7.65 -5.43
CA LEU A 74 -21.24 -6.81 -6.41
C LEU A 74 -21.16 -7.51 -7.78
N SER A 75 -21.31 -6.73 -8.85
CA SER A 75 -21.06 -7.23 -10.20
C SER A 75 -19.59 -7.62 -10.36
N PRO A 76 -19.25 -8.60 -11.23
CA PRO A 76 -17.86 -8.98 -11.46
C PRO A 76 -16.94 -7.81 -11.86
N ALA A 77 -17.49 -6.86 -12.62
CA ALA A 77 -16.78 -5.65 -13.02
C ALA A 77 -16.52 -4.72 -11.83
N ALA A 78 -17.51 -4.48 -10.97
CA ALA A 78 -17.35 -3.67 -9.76
C ALA A 78 -16.36 -4.31 -8.77
N ALA A 79 -16.39 -5.64 -8.64
CA ALA A 79 -15.43 -6.38 -7.84
C ALA A 79 -14.00 -6.20 -8.36
N LEU A 80 -13.79 -6.26 -9.68
CA LEU A 80 -12.48 -6.03 -10.30
C LEU A 80 -11.93 -4.62 -10.05
N VAL A 81 -12.79 -3.60 -10.14
CA VAL A 81 -12.43 -2.21 -9.83
C VAL A 81 -12.05 -2.06 -8.36
N GLY A 82 -12.81 -2.68 -7.45
CA GLY A 82 -12.48 -2.67 -6.03
C GLY A 82 -11.14 -3.36 -5.76
N VAL A 83 -10.86 -4.52 -6.37
CA VAL A 83 -9.53 -5.16 -6.26
C VAL A 83 -8.44 -4.19 -6.72
N ALA A 84 -8.59 -3.56 -7.89
CA ALA A 84 -7.57 -2.65 -8.39
C ALA A 84 -7.32 -1.48 -7.42
N LEU A 85 -8.38 -0.82 -6.94
CA LEU A 85 -8.27 0.34 -6.06
C LEU A 85 -7.77 -0.01 -4.66
N PHE A 86 -8.16 -1.15 -4.11
CA PHE A 86 -7.75 -1.57 -2.77
C PHE A 86 -6.38 -2.26 -2.75
N LEU A 87 -5.97 -2.87 -3.86
CA LEU A 87 -4.76 -3.69 -3.90
C LEU A 87 -3.54 -2.97 -4.46
N LEU A 88 -3.70 -2.17 -5.52
CA LEU A 88 -2.54 -1.49 -6.14
C LEU A 88 -1.76 -0.64 -5.11
N PRO A 89 -2.41 0.20 -4.29
CA PRO A 89 -1.67 1.06 -3.37
C PRO A 89 -0.75 0.32 -2.40
N PRO A 90 -1.21 -0.69 -1.62
CA PRO A 90 -0.33 -1.41 -0.71
C PRO A 90 0.71 -2.28 -1.43
N VAL A 91 0.40 -2.85 -2.60
CA VAL A 91 1.38 -3.61 -3.41
C VAL A 91 2.51 -2.71 -3.88
N VAL A 92 2.17 -1.56 -4.46
CA VAL A 92 3.14 -0.57 -4.95
C VAL A 92 3.97 -0.03 -3.79
N ALA A 93 3.34 0.32 -2.66
CA ALA A 93 4.07 0.77 -1.47
C ALA A 93 5.04 -0.30 -0.95
N GLY A 94 4.60 -1.56 -0.86
CA GLY A 94 5.43 -2.68 -0.41
C GLY A 94 6.64 -2.90 -1.32
N ALA A 95 6.42 -2.91 -2.64
CA ALA A 95 7.49 -3.05 -3.62
C ALA A 95 8.50 -1.90 -3.58
N LEU A 96 8.01 -0.65 -3.44
CA LEU A 96 8.86 0.53 -3.33
C LEU A 96 9.72 0.53 -2.06
N LEU A 97 9.17 0.08 -0.93
CA LEU A 97 9.92 -0.07 0.32
C LEU A 97 11.00 -1.16 0.23
N LEU A 98 10.70 -2.30 -0.40
CA LEU A 98 11.70 -3.35 -0.63
C LEU A 98 12.82 -2.85 -1.53
N ARG A 99 12.50 -2.12 -2.60
CA ARG A 99 13.51 -1.54 -3.49
C ARG A 99 14.37 -0.50 -2.76
N ALA A 100 13.76 0.36 -1.96
CA ALA A 100 14.49 1.34 -1.15
C ALA A 100 15.43 0.65 -0.14
N ALA A 101 14.99 -0.45 0.49
CA ALA A 101 15.83 -1.23 1.38
C ALA A 101 17.05 -1.82 0.65
N SER A 102 16.84 -2.40 -0.55
CA SER A 102 17.93 -2.97 -1.36
C SER A 102 18.98 -1.93 -1.77
N LEU A 103 18.54 -0.72 -2.15
CA LEU A 103 19.44 0.38 -2.49
C LEU A 103 20.28 0.83 -1.29
N ALA A 104 19.66 0.96 -0.11
CA ALA A 104 20.37 1.34 1.11
C ALA A 104 21.46 0.30 1.48
N THR A 105 21.18 -0.99 1.33
CA THR A 105 22.22 -2.04 1.52
C THR A 105 23.34 -1.95 0.50
N ALA A 106 23.04 -1.66 -0.77
CA ALA A 106 24.05 -1.55 -1.82
C ALA A 106 24.99 -0.33 -1.60
N GLU A 107 24.45 0.79 -1.12
CA GLU A 107 25.25 1.97 -0.75
C GLU A 107 26.16 1.68 0.45
N ALA A 108 25.64 1.01 1.48
CA ALA A 108 26.44 0.59 2.64
C ALA A 108 27.60 -0.33 2.24
N ASP A 109 27.35 -1.29 1.33
CA ASP A 109 28.37 -2.19 0.81
C ASP A 109 29.45 -1.46 -0.01
N ARG A 110 29.07 -0.45 -0.81
CA ARG A 110 30.03 0.38 -1.56
C ARG A 110 30.90 1.23 -0.64
N ALA A 111 30.30 1.82 0.38
CA ALA A 111 31.02 2.58 1.41
C ALA A 111 32.00 1.69 2.18
N ALA A 112 31.59 0.48 2.58
CA ALA A 112 32.47 -0.49 3.24
C ALA A 112 33.64 -0.96 2.36
N ARG A 113 33.48 -0.92 1.03
CA ARG A 113 34.54 -1.25 0.06
C ARG A 113 35.44 -0.06 -0.30
N GLY A 114 35.23 1.12 0.29
CA GLY A 114 36.05 2.31 0.04
C GLY A 114 35.90 2.88 -1.38
N GLN A 115 34.78 2.61 -2.07
CA GLN A 115 34.51 3.07 -3.43
C GLN A 115 33.68 4.38 -3.48
N ALA A 116 33.78 5.20 -2.43
CA ALA A 116 32.99 6.43 -2.28
C ALA A 116 33.63 7.63 -2.98
#